data_AF-A0A243RX30-F1
#
_entry.id   AF-A0A243RX30-F1
#
_cell.length_a   1.000
_cell.length_b   1.000
_cell.length_c   1.000
_cell.angle_alpha   90.00
_cell.angle_beta   90.00
_cell.angle_gamma   90.00
#
_symmetry.space_group_name_H-M   'P 1'
#
loop_
_entity.id
_entity.type
_entity.pdbx_description
1 polymer ?
#
loop_
_entity_poly.entity_id
_entity_poly.type
_entity_poly.pdbx_seq_one_letter_code
_entity_poly.pdbx_strand_id
1 'polypeptide(L)'
;MVRYTDAVDTIEADRLKGFFVGWPTPASPEQHLAVLRGSYRAVVAIDEETDRVVGFVNMISDGVLTALVPWLEVLPEYQGQGIGSELVRRILADTEHLYSVDLLCDASLQPYYERFGMLRLPGMTLRHRSALQG
;
A
#
# COMPACT_ATOMS: atom_id res chain seq x y z
N MET A 1 18.22 -5.73 7.50
CA MET A 1 17.33 -6.79 6.93
C MET A 1 15.90 -6.28 6.94
N VAL A 2 15.04 -6.66 5.98
CA VAL A 2 13.64 -6.18 5.92
C VAL A 2 12.69 -7.25 6.45
N ARG A 3 11.93 -6.91 7.49
CA ARG A 3 10.85 -7.71 8.07
C ARG A 3 9.50 -7.21 7.59
N TYR A 4 8.52 -8.10 7.44
CA TYR A 4 7.16 -7.76 7.03
C TYR A 4 6.17 -8.13 8.13
N THR A 5 5.14 -7.31 8.34
CA THR A 5 4.09 -7.59 9.32
C THR A 5 2.76 -6.93 8.92
N ASP A 6 1.67 -7.56 9.31
CA ASP A 6 0.29 -7.08 9.24
C ASP A 6 -0.24 -6.59 10.59
N ALA A 7 0.57 -6.70 11.66
CA ALA A 7 0.25 -6.20 13.00
C ALA A 7 0.40 -4.67 13.07
N VAL A 8 -0.38 -3.93 12.28
CA VAL A 8 -0.30 -2.47 12.16
C VAL A 8 -0.64 -1.74 13.47
N ASP A 9 -1.35 -2.39 14.38
CA ASP A 9 -1.65 -1.83 15.70
C ASP A 9 -0.41 -1.62 16.56
N THR A 10 0.65 -2.39 16.33
CA THR A 10 1.93 -2.26 17.06
C THR A 10 2.86 -1.19 16.46
N ILE A 11 2.42 -0.49 15.41
CA ILE A 11 3.24 0.52 14.73
C ILE A 11 2.97 1.89 15.33
N GLU A 12 4.04 2.56 15.72
CA GLU A 12 4.02 3.96 16.13
C GLU A 12 4.11 4.89 14.91
N ALA A 13 3.38 6.01 14.97
CA ALA A 13 3.28 6.94 13.84
C ALA A 13 4.65 7.49 13.41
N ASP A 14 5.56 7.72 14.36
CA ASP A 14 6.88 8.28 14.09
C ASP A 14 7.76 7.42 13.16
N ARG A 15 7.44 6.12 13.02
CA ARG A 15 8.09 5.17 12.11
C ARG A 15 7.64 5.31 10.65
N LEU A 16 6.53 6.02 10.38
CA LEU A 16 5.88 6.17 9.07
C LEU A 16 6.25 7.47 8.33
N LYS A 17 7.47 7.98 8.55
CA LYS A 17 7.94 9.22 7.93
C LYS A 17 8.49 9.00 6.52
N GLY A 18 8.21 9.94 5.62
CA GLY A 18 8.79 10.00 4.27
C GLY A 18 7.95 9.38 3.15
N PHE A 19 6.73 8.93 3.45
CA PHE A 19 5.77 8.44 2.46
C PHE A 19 4.96 9.56 1.79
N PHE A 20 4.13 9.19 0.83
CA PHE A 20 3.33 10.05 -0.03
C PHE A 20 4.21 10.97 -0.89
N VAL A 21 5.33 10.43 -1.39
CA VAL A 21 6.27 11.17 -2.23
C VAL A 21 5.56 11.66 -3.50
N GLY A 22 5.67 12.96 -3.78
CA GLY A 22 5.05 13.59 -4.95
C GLY A 22 3.59 14.01 -4.76
N TRP A 23 2.99 13.81 -3.59
CA TRP A 23 1.66 14.37 -3.28
C TRP A 23 1.74 15.89 -3.09
N PRO A 24 0.68 16.65 -3.47
CA PRO A 24 0.64 18.10 -3.24
C PRO A 24 0.84 18.47 -1.77
N THR A 25 0.21 17.69 -0.88
CA THR A 25 0.47 17.67 0.55
C THR A 25 0.52 16.20 0.97
N PRO A 26 1.64 15.71 1.53
CA PRO A 26 1.72 14.35 2.02
C PRO A 26 0.87 14.19 3.28
N ALA A 27 0.30 13.00 3.50
CA ALA A 27 -0.40 12.72 4.75
C ALA A 27 0.60 12.73 5.93
N SER A 28 0.15 13.21 7.09
CA SER A 28 0.95 13.12 8.31
C SER A 28 1.17 11.66 8.71
N PRO A 29 2.20 11.32 9.50
CA PRO A 29 2.41 9.95 9.95
C PRO A 29 1.23 9.39 10.77
N GLU A 30 0.50 10.26 11.50
CA GLU A 30 -0.71 9.91 12.24
C GLU A 30 -1.87 9.58 11.29
N GLN A 31 -2.06 10.38 10.23
CA GLN A 31 -3.04 10.11 9.18
C GLN A 31 -2.72 8.80 8.46
N HIS A 32 -1.44 8.57 8.14
CA HIS A 32 -0.97 7.33 7.53
C HIS A 32 -1.31 6.13 8.42
N LEU A 33 -0.95 6.18 9.71
CA LEU A 33 -1.25 5.11 10.66
C LEU A 33 -2.75 4.86 10.78
N ALA A 34 -3.56 5.92 10.80
CA ALA A 34 -5.02 5.80 10.82
C ALA A 34 -5.56 5.08 9.57
N VAL A 35 -4.99 5.32 8.39
CA VAL A 35 -5.38 4.59 7.17
C VAL A 35 -4.98 3.11 7.26
N LEU A 36 -3.77 2.79 7.72
CA LEU A 36 -3.34 1.40 7.86
C LEU A 36 -4.28 0.64 8.81
N ARG A 37 -4.63 1.23 9.97
CA ARG A 37 -5.55 0.65 10.95
C ARG A 37 -6.99 0.55 10.46
N GLY A 38 -7.43 1.49 9.61
CA GLY A 38 -8.78 1.50 9.04
C GLY A 38 -8.95 0.65 7.79
N SER A 39 -7.88 0.03 7.29
CA SER A 39 -7.91 -0.82 6.10
C SER A 39 -8.42 -2.23 6.44
N TYR A 40 -9.05 -2.92 5.48
CA TYR A 40 -9.45 -4.32 5.64
C TYR A 40 -8.22 -5.20 5.93
N ARG A 41 -7.13 -4.94 5.20
CA ARG A 41 -5.80 -5.51 5.44
C ARG A 41 -4.75 -4.45 5.15
N ALA A 42 -3.65 -4.51 5.87
CA ALA A 42 -2.47 -3.70 5.60
C ALA A 42 -1.22 -4.51 5.94
N VAL A 43 -0.15 -4.30 5.17
CA VAL A 43 1.15 -4.93 5.40
C VAL A 43 2.21 -3.84 5.32
N VAL A 44 3.12 -3.83 6.28
CA VAL A 44 4.27 -2.93 6.32
C VAL A 44 5.57 -3.71 6.20
N ALA A 45 6.55 -3.10 5.55
CA ALA A 45 7.94 -3.53 5.49
C ALA A 45 8.76 -2.66 6.44
N ILE A 46 9.53 -3.27 7.33
CA ILE A 46 10.31 -2.61 8.38
C ILE A 46 11.78 -2.96 8.18
N ASP A 47 12.62 -1.95 8.14
CA ASP A 47 14.06 -2.14 8.24
C ASP A 47 14.44 -2.36 9.69
N GLU A 48 14.94 -3.56 10.01
CA GLU A 48 15.26 -3.96 11.37
C GLU A 48 16.47 -3.23 11.97
N GLU A 49 17.33 -2.66 11.13
CA GLU A 49 18.51 -1.92 11.62
C GLU A 49 18.13 -0.54 12.14
N THR A 50 17.13 0.07 11.51
CA THR A 50 16.68 1.43 11.84
C THR A 50 15.33 1.46 12.56
N ASP A 51 14.65 0.32 12.64
CA ASP A 51 13.29 0.14 13.16
C ASP A 51 12.25 1.04 12.45
N ARG A 52 12.54 1.42 11.20
CA ARG A 52 11.72 2.33 10.37
C ARG A 52 10.81 1.53 9.44
N VAL A 53 9.58 2.02 9.21
CA VAL A 53 8.74 1.50 8.12
C VAL A 53 9.24 2.05 6.79
N VAL A 54 9.60 1.15 5.87
CA VAL A 54 10.25 1.47 4.58
C VAL A 54 9.39 1.15 3.36
N GLY A 55 8.27 0.45 3.57
CA GLY A 55 7.24 0.28 2.56
C GLY A 55 5.93 -0.13 3.19
N PHE A 56 4.82 0.11 2.50
CA PHE A 56 3.50 -0.33 2.93
C PHE A 56 2.61 -0.65 1.75
N VAL A 57 1.58 -1.43 2.01
CA VAL A 57 0.46 -1.67 1.10
C VAL A 57 -0.80 -1.84 1.94
N ASN A 58 -1.93 -1.38 1.42
CA ASN A 58 -3.21 -1.56 2.10
C ASN A 58 -4.32 -1.99 1.14
N MET A 59 -5.38 -2.54 1.71
CA MET A 59 -6.56 -3.05 1.01
C MET A 59 -7.83 -2.57 1.69
N ILE A 60 -8.80 -2.11 0.90
CA ILE A 60 -10.18 -1.83 1.33
C ILE A 60 -11.06 -2.92 0.75
N SER A 61 -11.95 -3.51 1.54
CA SER A 61 -12.84 -4.59 1.08
C SER A 61 -14.16 -4.58 1.83
N ASP A 62 -15.19 -5.12 1.21
CA ASP A 62 -16.45 -5.51 1.86
C ASP A 62 -16.32 -6.81 2.68
N GLY A 63 -15.21 -7.54 2.55
CA GLY A 63 -14.93 -8.81 3.22
C GLY A 63 -15.70 -10.01 2.65
N VAL A 64 -16.38 -9.84 1.51
CA VAL A 64 -17.27 -10.86 0.92
C VAL A 64 -16.99 -11.08 -0.57
N LEU A 65 -16.91 -10.01 -1.37
CA LEU A 65 -16.82 -10.11 -2.82
C LEU A 65 -15.71 -9.24 -3.41
N THR A 66 -15.53 -8.01 -2.94
CA THR A 66 -14.67 -7.06 -3.65
C THR A 66 -13.63 -6.43 -2.76
N ALA A 67 -12.44 -6.22 -3.31
CA ALA A 67 -11.37 -5.48 -2.68
C ALA A 67 -10.68 -4.53 -3.66
N LEU A 68 -10.12 -3.46 -3.11
CA LEU A 68 -9.30 -2.48 -3.81
C LEU A 68 -7.97 -2.34 -3.06
N VAL A 69 -6.85 -2.35 -3.78
CA VAL A 69 -5.53 -1.96 -3.24
C VAL A 69 -5.26 -0.50 -3.63
N PRO A 70 -5.64 0.48 -2.79
CA PRO A 70 -5.50 1.89 -3.16
C PRO A 70 -4.04 2.34 -3.17
N TRP A 71 -3.23 1.90 -2.21
CA TRP A 71 -1.86 2.37 -2.06
C TRP A 71 -0.86 1.24 -1.91
N LEU A 72 0.26 1.39 -2.62
CA LEU A 72 1.50 0.65 -2.48
C LEU A 72 2.63 1.67 -2.63
N GLU A 73 3.48 1.79 -1.63
CA GLU A 73 4.65 2.67 -1.70
C GLU A 73 5.84 2.04 -1.00
N VAL A 74 7.01 2.22 -1.59
CA VAL A 74 8.31 1.89 -1.00
C VAL A 74 9.14 3.16 -1.05
N LEU A 75 9.76 3.51 0.08
CA LEU A 75 10.61 4.70 0.17
C LEU A 75 11.69 4.68 -0.91
N PRO A 76 12.02 5.82 -1.55
CA PRO A 76 12.92 5.89 -2.69
C PRO A 76 14.25 5.14 -2.49
N GLU A 77 14.86 5.26 -1.32
CA GLU A 77 16.13 4.64 -0.96
C GLU A 77 16.04 3.09 -0.79
N TYR A 78 14.83 2.55 -0.68
CA TYR A 78 14.54 1.11 -0.57
C TYR A 78 13.96 0.49 -1.87
N GLN A 79 13.78 1.28 -2.93
CA GLN A 79 13.26 0.80 -4.20
C GLN A 79 14.27 -0.10 -4.96
N GLY A 80 13.77 -0.93 -5.88
CA GLY A 80 14.60 -1.86 -6.66
C GLY A 80 15.08 -3.10 -5.91
N GLN A 81 14.76 -3.23 -4.62
CA GLN A 81 15.21 -4.34 -3.76
C GLN A 81 14.17 -5.48 -3.62
N GLY A 82 13.10 -5.44 -4.41
CA GLY A 82 12.04 -6.46 -4.37
C GLY A 82 10.95 -6.26 -3.31
N ILE A 83 11.11 -5.31 -2.38
CA ILE A 83 10.18 -5.04 -1.26
C ILE A 83 8.74 -4.83 -1.74
N GLY A 84 8.52 -3.98 -2.73
CA GLY A 84 7.17 -3.75 -3.28
C GLY A 84 6.55 -5.03 -3.81
N SER A 85 7.34 -5.93 -4.40
CA SER A 85 6.85 -7.20 -4.92
C SER A 85 6.37 -8.11 -3.79
N GLU A 86 7.11 -8.13 -2.69
CA GLU A 86 6.78 -8.91 -1.51
C GLU A 86 5.54 -8.37 -0.80
N LEU A 87 5.40 -7.04 -0.72
CA LEU A 87 4.18 -6.38 -0.23
C LEU A 87 2.96 -6.80 -1.07
N VAL A 88 3.06 -6.76 -2.41
CA VAL A 88 1.96 -7.20 -3.29
C VAL A 88 1.61 -8.67 -3.09
N ARG A 89 2.59 -9.57 -2.98
CA ARG A 89 2.30 -10.99 -2.71
C ARG A 89 1.56 -11.18 -1.40
N ARG A 90 1.98 -10.49 -0.34
CA ARG A 90 1.39 -10.62 0.99
C ARG A 90 -0.03 -10.07 1.06
N ILE A 91 -0.29 -8.92 0.42
CA ILE A 91 -1.64 -8.34 0.43
C ILE A 91 -2.62 -9.13 -0.44
N LEU A 92 -2.14 -9.80 -1.50
CA LEU A 92 -2.96 -10.65 -2.36
C LEU A 92 -3.13 -12.09 -1.82
N ALA A 93 -2.31 -12.52 -0.87
CA ALA A 93 -2.44 -13.85 -0.27
C ALA A 93 -3.81 -14.02 0.41
N ASP A 94 -4.39 -15.20 0.30
CA ASP A 94 -5.69 -15.56 0.88
C ASP A 94 -6.87 -14.72 0.36
N THR A 95 -6.77 -14.12 -0.82
CA THR A 95 -7.87 -13.34 -1.44
C THR A 95 -8.73 -14.15 -2.42
N GLU A 96 -8.48 -15.46 -2.58
CA GLU A 96 -9.17 -16.35 -3.53
C GLU A 96 -10.66 -16.52 -3.23
N HIS A 97 -11.10 -16.15 -2.03
CA HIS A 97 -12.51 -16.13 -1.63
C HIS A 97 -13.24 -14.87 -2.08
N LEU A 98 -12.53 -13.82 -2.49
CA LEU A 98 -13.09 -12.60 -3.06
C LEU A 98 -13.31 -12.79 -4.56
N TYR A 99 -14.40 -12.23 -5.07
CA TYR A 99 -14.70 -12.19 -6.51
C TYR A 99 -13.69 -11.33 -7.28
N SER A 100 -13.27 -10.18 -6.72
CA SER A 100 -12.26 -9.33 -7.36
C SER A 100 -11.34 -8.61 -6.37
N VAL A 101 -10.10 -8.39 -6.81
CA VAL A 101 -9.13 -7.48 -6.19
C VAL A 101 -8.60 -6.55 -7.27
N ASP A 102 -8.93 -5.27 -7.17
CA ASP A 102 -8.64 -4.27 -8.18
C ASP A 102 -7.60 -3.24 -7.70
N LEU A 103 -6.89 -2.61 -8.64
CA LEU A 103 -6.07 -1.42 -8.37
C LEU A 103 -5.99 -0.53 -9.60
N LEU A 104 -5.68 0.75 -9.38
CA LEU A 104 -5.38 1.70 -10.46
C LEU A 104 -3.88 2.00 -10.47
N CYS A 105 -3.26 1.94 -11.64
CA CYS A 105 -1.86 2.28 -11.83
C CYS A 105 -1.63 2.99 -13.17
N ASP A 106 -0.48 3.68 -13.28
CA ASP A 106 -0.04 4.21 -14.56
C ASP A 106 0.24 3.08 -15.56
N ALA A 107 0.03 3.34 -16.85
CA ALA A 107 0.19 2.32 -17.89
C ALA A 107 1.59 1.65 -17.89
N SER A 108 2.63 2.40 -17.53
CA SER A 108 4.01 1.89 -17.41
C SER A 108 4.18 0.87 -16.28
N LEU A 109 3.30 0.86 -15.28
CA LEU A 109 3.31 -0.07 -14.16
C LEU A 109 2.45 -1.32 -14.41
N GLN A 110 1.67 -1.40 -15.49
CA GLN A 110 0.86 -2.59 -15.77
C GLN A 110 1.69 -3.88 -15.84
N PRO A 111 2.85 -3.95 -16.53
CA PRO A 111 3.67 -5.17 -16.57
C PRO A 111 4.18 -5.61 -15.18
N TYR A 112 4.34 -4.66 -14.25
CA TYR A 112 4.72 -4.95 -12.88
C TYR A 112 3.62 -5.68 -12.12
N TYR A 113 2.35 -5.40 -12.40
CA TYR A 113 1.22 -6.05 -11.73
C TYR A 113 0.76 -7.35 -12.42
N GLU A 114 0.94 -7.45 -13.74
CA GLU A 114 0.60 -8.67 -14.51
C GLU A 114 1.32 -9.92 -14.01
N ARG A 115 2.55 -9.79 -13.51
CA ARG A 115 3.30 -10.92 -12.93
C ARG A 115 2.67 -11.51 -11.67
N PHE A 116 1.68 -10.84 -11.08
CA PHE A 116 0.87 -11.35 -9.96
C PHE A 116 -0.48 -11.94 -10.42
N GLY A 117 -0.68 -12.11 -11.72
CA GLY A 117 -1.93 -12.64 -12.29
C GLY A 117 -3.03 -11.60 -12.48
N MET A 118 -2.74 -10.31 -12.27
CA MET A 118 -3.71 -9.23 -12.50
C MET A 118 -3.91 -8.96 -13.99
N LEU A 119 -5.13 -8.58 -14.36
CA LEU A 119 -5.52 -8.27 -15.74
C LEU A 119 -5.61 -6.76 -15.98
N ARG A 120 -5.34 -6.32 -17.22
CA ARG A 120 -5.47 -4.91 -17.61
C ARG A 120 -6.93 -4.54 -17.84
N LEU A 121 -7.42 -3.55 -17.10
CA LEU A 121 -8.76 -2.99 -17.26
C LEU A 121 -8.70 -1.45 -17.34
N PRO A 122 -9.62 -0.78 -18.07
CA PRO A 122 -9.76 0.68 -18.00
C PRO A 122 -10.19 1.13 -16.61
N GLY A 123 -9.62 2.23 -16.12
CA GLY A 123 -9.90 2.78 -14.79
C GLY A 123 -10.45 4.21 -14.83
N MET A 124 -11.23 4.58 -13.82
CA MET A 124 -11.77 5.93 -13.63
C MET A 124 -11.53 6.38 -12.19
N THR A 125 -11.27 7.67 -11.96
CA THR A 125 -11.02 8.22 -10.62
C THR A 125 -11.63 9.61 -10.46
N LEU A 126 -12.12 9.91 -9.26
CA LEU A 126 -12.49 11.25 -8.82
C LEU A 126 -11.55 11.64 -7.67
N ARG A 127 -10.89 12.80 -7.77
CA ARG A 127 -9.91 13.26 -6.78
C ARG A 127 -10.22 14.68 -6.33
N HIS A 128 -10.53 14.86 -5.05
CA HIS A 128 -10.69 16.18 -4.43
C HIS A 128 -9.36 16.66 -3.87
N ARG A 129 -8.50 17.27 -4.71
CA ARG A 129 -7.16 17.71 -4.29
C ARG A 129 -7.17 18.72 -3.13
N SER A 130 -8.26 19.48 -2.98
CA SER A 130 -8.46 20.40 -1.85
C SER A 130 -8.55 19.70 -0.50
N ALA A 131 -8.91 18.40 -0.46
CA ALA A 131 -8.97 17.64 0.79
C ALA A 131 -7.58 17.36 1.40
N LEU A 132 -6.50 17.62 0.67
CA LEU A 132 -5.12 17.52 1.16
C LEU A 132 -4.60 18.84 1.74
N GLN A 133 -5.41 19.90 1.77
CA GLN A 133 -5.07 21.16 2.41
C GLN A 133 -5.59 21.12 3.85
N GLY A 134 -4.78 20.53 4.75
CA GLY A 134 -4.97 20.54 6.20
C GLY A 134 -3.79 21.18 6.88
#